data_AF-A0A7X9A7P6-F1
#
_entry.id   AF-A0A7X9A7P6-F1
#
_cell.length_a   1.000
_cell.length_b   1.000
_cell.length_c   1.000
_cell.angle_alpha   90.00
_cell.angle_beta   90.00
_cell.angle_gamma   90.00
#
_symmetry.space_group_name_H-M   'P 1'
#
loop_
_entity.id
_entity.type
_entity.pdbx_description
1 polymer ?
#
loop_
_entity_poly.entity_id
_entity_poly.type
_entity_poly.pdbx_seq_one_letter_code
_entity_poly.pdbx_strand_id
1 'polypeptide(L)' 'MKRIIYVGMDVHLTSYTVYCVQFELFVEDKIFGHMKLEPTVASVKRYLAKM' A
#
# COMPACT_ATOMS: atom_id res chain seq x y z
N MET A 1 1.79 2.76 21.94
CA MET A 1 2.52 3.81 21.18
C MET A 1 1.84 3.96 19.82
N LYS A 2 1.45 5.17 19.40
CA LYS A 2 0.88 5.40 18.06
C LYS A 2 1.98 5.94 17.15
N ARG A 3 2.14 5.38 15.95
CA ARG A 3 3.14 5.81 14.95
C ARG A 3 2.41 6.11 13.64
N ILE A 4 2.80 7.20 12.97
CA ILE A 4 2.33 7.51 11.62
C ILE A 4 3.10 6.61 10.67
N ILE A 5 2.37 5.85 9.84
CA ILE A 5 2.93 4.99 8.80
C ILE A 5 2.51 5.58 7.46
N TYR A 6 3.49 5.90 6.62
CA TYR A 6 3.22 6.30 5.24
C TYR A 6 3.07 5.03 4.40
N VAL A 7 2.07 5.04 3.52
CA VAL A 7 1.74 3.89 2.69
C VAL A 7 1.78 4.30 1.22
N GLY A 8 2.74 3.74 0.49
CA GLY A 8 2.83 3.87 -0.97
C GLY A 8 2.09 2.73 -1.66
N MET A 9 1.60 2.95 -2.89
CA MET A 9 0.95 1.92 -3.69
C MET A 9 1.53 1.93 -5.11
N ASP A 10 2.05 0.79 -5.53
CA ASP A 10 2.43 0.51 -6.91
C ASP A 10 1.29 -0.27 -7.57
N VAL A 11 0.85 0.19 -8.75
CA VAL A 11 -0.33 -0.34 -9.44
C VAL A 11 0.08 -0.90 -10.78
N HIS A 12 -0.11 -2.21 -10.96
CA HIS A 12 0.01 -2.90 -12.23
C HIS A 12 -1.35 -3.42 -12.69
N LEU A 13 -1.44 -3.80 -13.96
CA LEU A 13 -2.68 -4.26 -14.59
C LEU A 13 -3.37 -5.40 -13.83
N THR A 14 -2.60 -6.30 -13.23
CA THR A 14 -3.11 -7.53 -12.57
C THR A 14 -2.73 -7.64 -11.09
N SER A 15 -2.07 -6.64 -10.52
CA SER A 15 -1.70 -6.64 -9.10
C SER A 15 -1.37 -5.23 -8.63
N TYR A 16 -1.60 -4.95 -7.35
CA TYR A 16 -1.09 -3.75 -6.71
C TYR A 16 -0.28 -4.15 -5.50
N THR A 17 0.83 -3.45 -5.26
CA THR A 17 1.70 -3.69 -4.11
C THR A 17 1.67 -2.47 -3.21
N VAL A 18 1.36 -2.71 -1.95
CA VAL A 18 1.30 -1.68 -0.92
C VAL A 18 2.59 -1.73 -0.12
N TYR A 19 3.25 -0.58 0.07
CA TYR A 19 4.52 -0.46 0.79
C TYR A 19 4.36 0.41 2.02
N CYS A 20 4.84 -0.07 3.17
CA CYS A 20 5.04 0.74 4.35
C CYS A 20 6.38 1.46 4.21
N VAL A 21 6.33 2.78 4.10
CA VAL A 21 7.50 3.64 3.94
C VAL A 21 7.77 4.44 5.20
N GLN A 22 9.03 4.46 5.60
CA GLN A 22 9.57 5.39 6.57
C GLN A 22 10.21 6.53 5.78
N PHE A 23 9.57 7.70 5.85
CA PHE A 23 10.07 8.89 5.21
C PHE A 23 11.41 9.31 5.81
N GLU A 24 12.41 9.55 4.97
CA GLU A 24 13.71 10.08 5.36
C GLU A 24 14.05 11.30 4.50
N LEU A 25 14.33 12.44 5.15
CA LEU A 25 14.68 13.67 4.44
C LEU A 25 16.06 13.53 3.79
N PHE A 26 16.17 13.96 2.53
CA PHE A 26 17.42 14.03 1.74
C PHE A 26 18.00 12.69 1.30
N VAL A 27 17.29 11.58 1.52
CA VAL A 27 17.68 10.23 1.06
C VAL A 27 16.45 9.50 0.51
N GLU A 28 16.65 8.31 -0.08
CA GLU A 28 15.55 7.48 -0.53
C GLU A 28 14.72 6.97 0.66
N ASP A 29 13.40 6.92 0.48
CA ASP A 29 12.49 6.39 1.49
C ASP A 29 12.78 4.93 1.81
N LYS A 30 12.78 4.60 3.09
CA LYS A 30 13.03 3.22 3.53
C LYS A 30 11.74 2.42 3.56
N ILE A 31 11.66 1.40 2.69
CA ILE A 31 10.59 0.41 2.73
C ILE A 31 10.87 -0.58 3.87
N PHE A 32 9.92 -0.74 4.79
CA PHE A 32 10.05 -1.68 5.93
C PHE A 32 8.94 -2.73 5.99
N GLY A 33 7.99 -2.67 5.05
CA GLY A 33 6.96 -3.69 4.89
C GLY A 33 6.33 -3.58 3.52
N HIS A 34 5.87 -4.70 2.98
CA HIS A 34 5.12 -4.71 1.73
C HIS A 34 4.03 -5.78 1.74
N MET A 35 2.97 -5.56 0.98
CA MET A 35 1.89 -6.52 0.77
C MET A 35 1.46 -6.48 -0.68
N LYS A 36 1.57 -7.61 -1.37
CA LYS A 36 1.02 -7.76 -2.72
C LYS A 36 -0.46 -8.12 -2.63
N LEU A 37 -1.27 -7.39 -3.36
CA LEU A 37 -2.70 -7.56 -3.42
C LEU A 37 -3.12 -7.85 -4.86
N GLU A 38 -3.98 -8.86 -4.99
CA GLU A 38 -4.60 -9.18 -6.27
C GLU A 38 -5.91 -8.39 -6.42
N PRO A 39 -6.20 -7.84 -7.61
CA PRO A 39 -7.46 -7.17 -7.93
C PRO A 39 -8.55 -8.21 -8.17
N THR A 40 -8.81 -9.03 -7.16
CA THR A 40 -9.92 -9.98 -7.23
C THR A 40 -11.25 -9.20 -7.17
N VAL A 41 -12.27 -9.73 -7.85
CA VAL A 41 -13.63 -9.16 -7.84
C VAL A 41 -14.14 -8.99 -6.40
N ALA A 42 -13.81 -9.92 -5.50
CA ALA A 42 -14.17 -9.84 -4.08
C ALA A 42 -13.49 -8.66 -3.36
N SER A 43 -12.22 -8.39 -3.64
CA SER A 43 -11.48 -7.26 -3.08
C SER A 43 -12.04 -5.92 -3.57
N VAL A 44 -12.35 -5.79 -4.87
CA VAL A 44 -12.95 -4.57 -5.44
C VAL A 44 -14.34 -4.30 -4.86
N LYS A 45 -15.19 -5.34 -4.78
CA LYS A 45 -16.54 -5.22 -4.19
C LYS A 45 -16.51 -4.74 -2.73
N ARG A 46 -15.55 -5.21 -1.93
CA ARG A 46 -15.39 -4.78 -0.53
C ARG A 46 -14.98 -3.31 -0.39
N TYR A 47 -14.16 -2.79 -1.32
CA TYR A 47 -13.81 -1.37 -1.34
C TYR A 47 -15.02 -0.50 -1.68
N LEU A 48 -15.75 -0.86 -2.74
CA LEU A 48 -16.95 -0.12 -3.16
C LEU A 48 -18.06 -0.13 -2.11
N ALA A 49 -18.23 -1.23 -1.37
CA ALA A 49 -19.22 -1.32 -0.29
C ALA A 49 -18.88 -0.50 0.97
N LYS A 50 -17.64 0.00 1.07
CA LYS A 50 -17.20 0.90 2.16
C LYS A 50 -17.27 2.38 1.77
N MET A 51 -17.55 2.69 0.51
CA MET A 51 -17.91 4.04 0.05
C MET A 51 -19.40 4.26 0.23
#